data_AF-A0A2N4YQ68-F1
#
_entry.id   AF-A0A2N4YQ68-F1
#
_cell.length_a   1.000
_cell.length_b   1.000
_cell.length_c   1.000
_cell.angle_alpha   90.00
_cell.angle_beta   90.00
_cell.angle_gamma   90.00
#
_symmetry.space_group_name_H-M   'P 1'
#
loop_
_entity.id
_entity.type
_entity.pdbx_description
1 polymer ?
#
loop_
_entity_poly.entity_id
_entity_poly.type
_entity_poly.pdbx_seq_one_letter_code
_entity_poly.pdbx_strand_id
1 'polypeptide(L)' 'MDNLFHQPQGGNEMPRFAGRATMMRLPFIEDLQGLDAAFVGIPLDIGTSQRSGTRYG' A
#
# COMPACT_ATOMS: atom_id res chain seq x y z
N MET A 1 9.43 26.00 -4.74
CA MET A 1 8.15 25.74 -4.05
C MET A 1 8.31 24.38 -3.41
N ASP A 2 8.07 24.27 -2.10
CA ASP A 2 8.14 22.97 -1.43
C ASP A 2 6.91 22.17 -1.82
N ASN A 3 7.12 21.08 -2.56
CA ASN A 3 6.06 20.14 -2.85
C ASN A 3 5.86 19.24 -1.63
N LEU A 4 4.70 19.36 -0.99
CA LEU A 4 4.31 18.50 0.12
C LEU A 4 3.89 17.14 -0.44
N PHE A 5 4.72 16.12 -0.25
CA PHE A 5 4.43 14.76 -0.68
C PHE A 5 4.05 13.86 0.51
N HIS A 6 3.21 12.86 0.26
CA HIS A 6 2.90 11.82 1.24
C HIS A 6 4.15 11.02 1.62
N GLN A 7 4.38 10.83 2.91
CA GLN A 7 5.56 10.14 3.45
C GLN A 7 5.18 8.86 4.20
N PRO A 8 6.04 7.82 4.15
CA PRO A 8 5.92 6.67 5.04
C PRO A 8 6.05 7.05 6.51
N GLN A 9 5.39 6.28 7.38
CA GLN A 9 5.58 6.48 8.82
C GLN A 9 7.00 6.10 9.29
N GLY A 10 7.62 7.01 10.04
CA GLY A 10 8.95 6.85 10.58
C GLY A 10 9.05 5.74 11.63
N GLY A 11 10.22 5.11 11.74
CA GLY A 11 10.49 4.10 12.79
C GLY A 11 10.68 4.71 14.18
N ASN A 12 11.13 5.96 14.25
CA ASN A 12 11.29 6.71 15.50
C ASN A 12 9.95 7.25 16.05
N GLU A 13 8.95 7.39 15.18
CA GLU A 13 7.59 7.83 15.55
C GLU A 13 6.73 6.65 16.02
N MET A 14 6.79 5.52 15.29
CA MET A 14 6.14 4.27 15.66
C MET A 14 7.01 3.08 15.26
N PRO A 15 7.25 2.10 16.17
CA PRO A 15 8.00 0.90 15.84
C PRO A 15 7.42 0.18 14.63
N ARG A 16 8.29 -0.40 13.79
CA ARG A 16 7.91 -0.96 12.48
C ARG A 16 6.95 -2.16 12.56
N PHE A 17 6.87 -2.84 13.70
CA PHE A 17 5.96 -3.95 13.94
C PHE A 17 4.56 -3.51 14.40
N ALA A 18 4.30 -2.20 14.52
CA ALA A 18 3.02 -1.64 14.93
C ALA A 18 2.42 -0.73 13.85
N GLY A 19 1.13 -0.45 14.00
CA GLY A 19 0.35 0.39 13.07
C GLY A 19 -0.32 -0.41 11.95
N ARG A 20 -0.99 0.32 11.04
CA ARG A 20 -1.68 -0.28 9.88
C ARG A 20 -0.64 -0.73 8.84
N ALA A 21 -0.75 -1.97 8.39
CA ALA A 21 0.17 -2.57 7.40
C ALA A 21 -0.19 -2.17 5.95
N THR A 22 -0.12 -0.89 5.62
CA THR A 22 -0.22 -0.41 4.24
C THR A 22 1.06 -0.65 3.46
N MET A 23 0.98 -0.64 2.13
CA MET A 23 2.17 -0.76 1.27
C MET A 23 3.18 0.34 1.61
N MET A 24 4.42 -0.07 1.93
CA MET A 24 5.50 0.81 2.38
C MET A 24 5.19 1.68 3.61
N ARG A 25 4.14 1.39 4.39
CA ARG A 25 3.65 2.24 5.49
C ARG A 25 3.22 3.66 5.04
N LEU A 26 2.79 3.81 3.79
CA LEU A 26 2.21 5.06 3.29
C LEU A 26 0.79 5.29 3.84
N PRO A 27 0.28 6.54 3.83
CA PRO A 27 -1.11 6.82 4.16
C PRO A 27 -2.08 6.05 3.25
N PHE A 28 -3.19 5.56 3.83
CA PHE A 28 -4.32 5.05 3.06
C PHE A 28 -5.18 6.22 2.61
N ILE A 29 -5.44 6.32 1.31
CA ILE A 29 -6.16 7.43 0.68
C ILE A 29 -7.37 6.85 -0.08
N GLU A 30 -8.56 7.39 0.15
CA GLU A 30 -9.80 6.99 -0.54
C GLU A 30 -10.09 7.84 -1.79
N ASP A 31 -9.70 9.11 -1.79
CA ASP A 31 -9.84 10.02 -2.92
C ASP A 31 -8.50 10.20 -3.64
N LEU A 32 -8.45 9.83 -4.92
CA LEU A 32 -7.23 9.86 -5.72
C LEU A 32 -6.85 11.28 -6.20
N GLN A 33 -7.69 12.28 -5.96
CA GLN A 33 -7.39 13.66 -6.35
C GLN A 33 -6.07 14.15 -5.76
N GLY A 34 -5.19 14.67 -6.63
CA GLY A 34 -3.90 15.23 -6.23
C GLY A 34 -2.77 14.20 -6.04
N LEU A 35 -3.01 12.91 -6.29
CA LEU A 35 -1.94 11.90 -6.35
C LEU A 35 -1.35 11.82 -7.77
N ASP A 36 -0.01 11.85 -7.86
CA ASP A 36 0.69 11.61 -9.13
C ASP A 36 0.72 10.11 -9.50
N ALA A 37 0.73 9.23 -8.50
CA ALA A 37 0.73 7.77 -8.64
C ALA A 37 0.18 7.08 -7.37
N ALA A 38 -0.23 5.82 -7.49
CA ALA A 38 -0.77 5.03 -6.38
C ALA A 38 -0.37 3.55 -6.46
N PHE A 39 -0.31 2.89 -5.30
CA PHE A 39 -0.25 1.43 -5.20
C PHE A 39 -1.67 0.84 -5.16
N VAL A 40 -1.93 -0.19 -5.96
CA VAL A 40 -3.21 -0.91 -5.99
C VAL A 40 -2.98 -2.42 -6.03
N GLY A 41 -3.74 -3.17 -5.24
CA GLY A 41 -3.69 -4.64 -5.20
C GLY A 41 -4.89 -5.26 -5.92
N ILE A 42 -4.66 -6.32 -6.69
CA ILE A 42 -5.70 -7.10 -7.38
C ILE A 42 -5.63 -8.56 -6.92
N PRO A 43 -6.38 -8.95 -5.87
CA PRO A 43 -6.30 -10.28 -5.27
C PRO A 43 -7.15 -11.29 -6.05
N LEU A 44 -6.66 -11.77 -7.21
CA LEU A 44 -7.38 -12.69 -8.09
C LEU A 44 -6.53 -13.89 -8.50
N ASP A 45 -7.10 -15.09 -8.48
CA ASP A 45 -6.45 -16.31 -8.97
C ASP A 45 -7.41 -17.33 -9.61
N ILE A 46 -8.65 -16.96 -9.94
CA ILE A 46 -9.66 -17.89 -10.49
C ILE A 46 -9.31 -18.45 -11.88
N GLY A 47 -8.27 -17.93 -12.53
CA GLY A 47 -7.74 -18.39 -13.81
C GLY A 47 -6.51 -19.31 -13.69
N THR A 48 -6.07 -19.67 -12.48
CA THR A 48 -4.88 -20.54 -12.33
C THR A 48 -5.18 -21.98 -12.76
N SER A 49 -4.31 -22.59 -13.56
CA SER A 49 -4.50 -23.94 -14.11
C SER A 49 -4.09 -25.09 -13.18
N GLN A 50 -3.32 -24.81 -12.13
CA GLN A 50 -2.78 -25.82 -11.21
C GLN A 50 -2.91 -25.36 -9.76
N ARG A 51 -1.85 -24.75 -9.21
CA ARG A 51 -1.82 -24.31 -7.81
C ARG A 51 -2.42 -22.91 -7.69
N SER A 52 -3.52 -22.80 -6.95
CA SER A 52 -4.13 -21.53 -6.53
C SER A 52 -3.36 -20.90 -5.35
N GLY A 53 -3.75 -19.68 -4.97
CA GLY A 53 -3.25 -19.01 -3.76
C GLY A 53 -2.67 -17.61 -4.00
N THR A 54 -2.42 -17.21 -5.25
CA THR A 54 -1.83 -15.89 -5.55
C THR A 54 -2.75 -14.71 -5.22
N ARG A 55 -4.03 -14.97 -4.88
CA ARG A 55 -4.95 -13.95 -4.34
C ARG A 55 -4.51 -13.37 -2.98
N TYR A 56 -3.58 -14.02 -2.28
CA TYR A 56 -3.03 -13.57 -0.99
C TYR A 56 -1.64 -12.91 -1.11
N GLY A 57 -1.22 -12.56 -2.32
CA GLY A 57 0.03 -11.82 -2.56
C GLY A 57 0.00 -10.38 -2.06
#